data_AF-A0A3D5VB01-F1
#
_entry.id   AF-A0A3D5VB01-F1
#
_cell.length_a   1.000
_cell.length_b   1.000
_cell.length_c   1.000
_cell.angle_alpha   90.00
_cell.angle_beta   90.00
_cell.angle_gamma   90.00
#
_symmetry.space_group_name_H-M   'P 1'
#
loop_
_entity.id
_entity.type
_entity.pdbx_description
1 polymer ?
#
loop_
_entity_poly.entity_id
_entity_poly.type
_entity_poly.pdbx_seq_one_letter_code
_entity_poly.pdbx_strand_id
1 'polypeptide(L)'
;MAVYIKRIAPNSLASNNGILPGWVLLKINGKNINNFLDLQFYAADPELIFLLQDEHGNEHIIEVENDFSTNLGIEIQFHSCRTCCNKCIFCFVDQMPQNLRQSLYVKDDDYVFSFVYGNFITLTN
;
A
#
# COMPACT_ATOMS: atom_id res chain seq x y z
N MET A 1 2.44 -8.04 3.28
CA MET A 1 3.65 -7.35 2.78
C MET A 1 3.95 -6.22 3.76
N ALA A 2 5.20 -5.96 4.12
CA ALA A 2 5.50 -4.85 5.05
C ALA A 2 5.28 -3.52 4.33
N VAL A 3 4.51 -2.61 4.95
CA VAL A 3 4.23 -1.28 4.39
C VAL A 3 5.16 -0.27 5.05
N TYR A 4 6.24 0.07 4.35
CA TYR A 4 7.22 1.04 4.83
C TYR A 4 6.72 2.47 4.65
N ILE A 5 6.89 3.30 5.66
CA ILE A 5 6.65 4.74 5.59
C ILE A 5 7.84 5.36 4.86
N LYS A 6 7.61 5.86 3.65
CA LYS A 6 8.65 6.49 2.83
C LYS A 6 8.90 7.92 3.25
N ARG A 7 7.85 8.68 3.52
CA ARG A 7 7.93 10.09 3.88
C ARG A 7 6.76 10.46 4.80
N ILE A 8 7.01 11.45 5.65
CA ILE A 8 5.99 12.09 6.47
C ILE A 8 5.93 13.57 6.10
N ALA A 9 4.73 14.08 5.84
CA ALA A 9 4.53 15.49 5.54
C ALA A 9 4.73 16.34 6.81
N PRO A 10 5.40 17.51 6.72
CA PRO A 10 5.52 18.41 7.87
C PRO A 10 4.14 18.92 8.30
N ASN A 11 3.97 19.21 9.60
CA ASN A 11 2.72 19.71 10.19
C ASN A 11 1.51 18.79 9.94
N SER A 12 1.73 17.48 9.86
CA SER A 12 0.69 16.47 9.70
C SER A 12 0.38 15.76 11.02
N LEU A 13 -0.73 15.02 11.08
CA LEU A 13 -1.07 14.18 12.23
C LEU A 13 0.06 13.20 12.55
N ALA A 14 0.63 12.54 11.54
CA ALA A 14 1.76 11.63 11.74
C ALA A 14 3.01 12.33 12.28
N SER A 15 3.33 13.52 11.76
CA SER A 15 4.47 14.31 12.25
C SER A 15 4.29 14.75 13.71
N ASN A 16 3.07 15.14 14.09
CA ASN A 16 2.77 15.64 15.43
C ASN A 16 2.77 14.52 16.49
N ASN A 17 2.47 13.29 16.06
CA ASN A 17 2.45 12.11 16.93
C ASN A 17 3.75 11.29 16.88
N GLY A 18 4.84 11.86 16.35
CA GLY A 18 6.17 11.24 16.43
C GLY A 18 6.37 10.02 15.53
N ILE A 19 5.51 9.82 14.52
CA ILE A 19 5.76 8.79 13.50
C ILE A 19 6.96 9.24 12.67
N LEU A 20 7.86 8.31 12.33
CA LEU A 20 9.09 8.60 11.59
C LEU A 20 9.13 7.85 10.24
N PRO A 21 9.79 8.43 9.21
CA PRO A 21 10.11 7.70 7.98
C PRO A 21 10.99 6.47 8.26
N GLY A 22 10.83 5.42 7.46
CA GLY A 22 11.56 4.15 7.61
C GLY A 22 10.84 3.12 8.50
N TRP A 23 9.89 3.56 9.34
CA TRP A 23 9.08 2.66 10.14
C TRP A 23 8.10 1.86 9.27
N VAL A 24 7.69 0.70 9.77
CA VAL A 24 6.71 -0.16 9.11
C VAL A 24 5.35 0.06 9.74
N LEU A 25 4.36 0.39 8.92
CA LEU A 25 2.96 0.44 9.33
C LEU A 25 2.37 -0.97 9.22
N LEU A 26 2.02 -1.56 10.36
CA LEU A 26 1.48 -2.92 10.44
C LEU A 26 -0.05 -2.91 10.44
N LYS A 27 -0.66 -2.11 11.33
CA LYS A 27 -2.11 -2.06 11.50
C LYS A 27 -2.63 -0.65 11.79
N ILE A 28 -3.90 -0.43 11.42
CA ILE A 28 -4.74 0.67 11.89
C ILE A 28 -6.01 0.05 12.43
N ASN A 29 -6.43 0.41 13.65
CA ASN A 29 -7.66 -0.08 14.29
C ASN A 29 -7.73 -1.63 14.31
N GLY A 30 -6.58 -2.28 14.51
CA GLY A 30 -6.45 -3.74 14.51
C GLY A 30 -6.54 -4.42 13.14
N LYS A 31 -6.72 -3.66 12.04
CA LYS A 31 -6.75 -4.16 10.66
C LYS A 31 -5.37 -4.05 10.01
N ASN A 32 -4.95 -5.09 9.30
CA ASN A 32 -3.66 -5.11 8.61
C ASN A 32 -3.64 -4.10 7.47
N ILE A 33 -2.53 -3.38 7.33
CA ILE A 33 -2.28 -2.48 6.21
C ILE A 33 -1.35 -3.18 5.22
N ASN A 34 -1.83 -3.41 3.99
CA ASN A 34 -1.04 -4.07 2.95
C ASN A 34 -0.63 -3.12 1.82
N ASN A 35 -1.38 -2.03 1.62
CA ASN A 35 -1.19 -1.10 0.52
C ASN A 35 -1.78 0.28 0.87
N PHE A 36 -1.72 1.21 -0.08
CA PHE A 36 -2.18 2.58 0.13
C PHE A 36 -3.71 2.66 0.26
N LEU A 37 -4.45 1.72 -0.35
CA LEU A 37 -5.91 1.72 -0.31
C LEU A 37 -6.38 1.34 1.10
N ASP A 38 -5.76 0.32 1.70
CA ASP A 38 -5.99 -0.04 3.10
C ASP A 38 -5.70 1.15 4.02
N LEU A 39 -4.58 1.86 3.80
CA LEU A 39 -4.23 3.06 4.55
C LEU A 39 -5.31 4.14 4.42
N GLN A 40 -5.71 4.49 3.19
CA GLN A 40 -6.73 5.53 2.98
C GLN A 40 -8.08 5.14 3.59
N PHE A 41 -8.46 3.87 3.47
CA PHE A 41 -9.73 3.38 3.97
C PHE A 41 -9.79 3.37 5.49
N TYR A 42 -8.79 2.78 6.16
CA TYR A 42 -8.79 2.68 7.62
C TYR A 42 -8.41 3.98 8.32
N ALA A 43 -7.68 4.88 7.65
CA ALA A 43 -7.42 6.22 8.19
C ALA A 43 -8.62 7.17 8.13
N ALA A 44 -9.74 6.74 7.53
CA ALA A 44 -10.97 7.53 7.47
C ALA A 44 -11.79 7.49 8.79
N ASP A 45 -11.36 6.68 9.77
CA ASP A 45 -11.98 6.65 11.10
C ASP A 45 -11.54 7.87 11.94
N PRO A 46 -12.41 8.36 12.86
CA PRO A 46 -12.10 9.48 13.75
C PRO A 46 -11.07 9.13 14.82
N GLU A 47 -11.04 7.87 15.28
CA GLU A 47 -10.06 7.37 16.23
C GLU A 47 -9.15 6.38 15.51
N LEU A 48 -7.84 6.63 15.54
CA LEU A 48 -6.85 5.84 14.83
C LEU A 48 -5.84 5.26 15.81
N ILE A 49 -5.82 3.93 15.91
CA ILE A 49 -4.83 3.19 16.68
C ILE A 49 -3.84 2.58 15.69
N PHE A 50 -2.66 3.20 15.56
CA PHE A 50 -1.57 2.72 14.73
C PHE A 50 -0.75 1.69 15.48
N LEU A 51 -0.48 0.55 14.83
CA LEU A 51 0.58 -0.37 15.22
C LEU A 51 1.72 -0.21 14.21
N LEU A 52 2.85 0.32 14.69
CA LEU A 52 4.04 0.60 13.91
C LEU A 52 5.20 -0.26 14.40
N GLN A 53 6.18 -0.49 13.55
CA GLN A 53 7.44 -1.14 13.92
C GLN A 53 8.62 -0.26 13.52
N ASP A 54 9.55 -0.06 14.45
CA ASP A 54 10.77 0.70 14.21
C ASP A 54 11.83 -0.10 13.43
N GLU A 55 12.97 0.54 13.12
CA GLU A 55 14.10 -0.10 12.43
C GLU A 55 14.79 -1.20 13.25
N HIS A 56 14.56 -1.26 14.56
CA HIS A 56 15.08 -2.28 15.47
C HIS A 56 14.10 -3.45 15.66
N GLY A 57 12.90 -3.37 15.07
CA GLY A 57 11.87 -4.38 15.18
C GLY A 57 10.94 -4.22 16.39
N ASN A 58 11.08 -3.16 17.19
CA ASN A 58 10.16 -2.91 18.30
C ASN A 58 8.85 -2.36 17.79
N GLU A 59 7.75 -2.85 18.36
CA GLU A 59 6.40 -2.39 18.04
C GLU A 59 6.01 -1.19 18.92
N HIS A 60 5.42 -0.18 18.28
CA HIS A 60 4.93 1.04 18.91
C HIS A 60 3.44 1.18 18.61
N ILE A 61 2.64 1.43 19.65
CA ILE A 61 1.22 1.72 19.52
C ILE A 61 1.04 3.22 19.70
N ILE A 62 0.42 3.87 18.72
CA ILE A 62 0.16 5.31 18.73
C ILE A 62 -1.32 5.55 18.49
N GLU A 63 -1.96 6.22 19.43
CA GLU A 63 -3.36 6.62 19.34
C GLU A 63 -3.44 8.06 18.86
N VAL A 64 -4.23 8.29 17.81
CA VAL A 64 -4.37 9.60 17.16
C VAL A 64 -5.85 9.86 16.93
N GLU A 65 -6.30 11.06 17.29
CA GLU A 65 -7.61 11.55 16.91
C GLU A 65 -7.50 12.24 15.54
N ASN A 66 -8.31 11.79 14.59
CA ASN A 66 -8.41 12.37 13.27
C ASN A 66 -9.51 13.44 13.27
N ASP A 67 -9.08 14.69 13.31
CA ASP A 67 -9.96 15.86 13.25
C ASP A 67 -10.51 16.15 11.84
N PHE A 68 -10.11 15.35 10.83
CA PHE A 68 -10.39 15.50 9.39
C PHE A 68 -9.96 16.85 8.78
N SER A 69 -9.44 17.77 9.59
CA SER A 69 -8.99 19.10 9.18
C SER A 69 -7.50 19.06 8.82
N THR A 70 -6.76 18.21 9.52
CA THR A 70 -5.33 18.00 9.36
C THR A 70 -5.09 16.76 8.50
N ASN A 71 -4.17 16.87 7.53
CA ASN A 71 -3.80 15.71 6.73
C ASN A 71 -3.05 14.67 7.59
N LEU A 72 -3.34 13.39 7.39
CA LEU A 72 -2.62 12.27 8.01
C LEU A 72 -1.11 12.38 7.76
N GLY A 73 -0.73 12.74 6.52
CA GLY A 73 0.65 13.02 6.12
C GLY A 73 1.57 11.80 6.00
N ILE A 74 1.04 10.58 6.00
CA ILE A 74 1.82 9.36 5.78
C ILE A 74 1.90 9.07 4.27
N GLU A 75 3.11 9.06 3.72
CA GLU A 75 3.38 8.57 2.38
C GLU A 75 4.10 7.22 2.50
N ILE A 76 3.46 6.15 2.05
CA ILE A 76 4.02 4.80 2.09
C ILE A 76 4.84 4.49 0.83
N GLN A 77 5.73 3.52 0.94
CA GLN A 77 6.43 2.96 -0.19
C GLN A 77 5.47 2.26 -1.14
N PHE A 78 5.65 2.49 -2.44
CA PHE A 78 4.82 1.91 -3.48
C PHE A 78 4.96 0.39 -3.49
N HIS A 79 3.85 -0.36 -3.51
CA HIS A 79 3.91 -1.80 -3.64
C HIS A 79 4.11 -2.21 -5.10
N SER A 80 4.78 -3.34 -5.32
CA SER A 80 4.87 -3.95 -6.63
C SER A 80 3.52 -4.48 -7.09
N CYS A 81 3.23 -4.38 -8.39
CA CYS A 81 2.07 -5.01 -9.02
C CYS A 81 2.08 -6.53 -8.74
N ARG A 82 0.96 -7.04 -8.23
CA ARG A 82 0.67 -8.47 -8.16
C ARG A 82 0.47 -9.02 -9.57
N THR A 83 1.26 -10.04 -9.92
CA THR A 83 1.20 -10.65 -11.26
C THR A 83 0.28 -11.87 -11.30
N CYS A 84 -0.38 -12.08 -12.43
CA CYS A 84 -1.18 -13.26 -12.74
C CYS A 84 -0.32 -14.53 -12.80
N CYS A 85 -0.67 -15.57 -12.03
CA CYS A 85 0.00 -16.87 -12.07
C CYS A 85 -0.65 -17.88 -13.04
N ASN A 86 -1.75 -17.51 -13.70
CA ASN A 86 -2.48 -18.42 -14.59
C ASN A 86 -1.71 -18.71 -15.87
N LYS A 87 -1.78 -19.96 -16.35
CA LYS A 87 -1.16 -20.43 -17.60
C LYS A 87 -2.21 -20.74 -18.67
N CYS A 88 -3.08 -19.77 -18.93
CA CYS A 88 -4.16 -19.92 -19.89
C CYS A 88 -3.61 -20.09 -21.31
N ILE A 89 -4.11 -21.07 -22.06
CA ILE A 89 -3.73 -21.29 -23.46
C ILE A 89 -3.98 -20.05 -24.36
N PHE A 90 -4.95 -19.22 -23.97
CA PHE A 90 -5.36 -17.99 -24.66
C PHE A 90 -4.73 -16.71 -24.09
N CYS A 91 -3.66 -16.80 -23.28
CA CYS A 91 -3.06 -15.61 -22.69
C CYS A 91 -2.33 -14.75 -23.74
N PHE A 92 -2.84 -13.55 -24.02
CA PHE A 92 -2.24 -12.61 -24.98
C PHE A 92 -0.82 -12.20 -24.61
N VAL A 93 -0.52 -12.04 -23.32
CA VAL A 93 0.81 -11.67 -22.84
C VAL A 93 1.82 -12.78 -23.13
N ASP A 94 1.45 -14.04 -22.90
CA ASP A 94 2.31 -15.21 -23.17
C ASP A 94 2.50 -15.44 -24.68
N GLN A 95 1.59 -14.95 -25.52
CA GLN A 95 1.64 -15.07 -26.98
C GLN A 95 2.40 -13.91 -27.68
N MET A 96 2.92 -12.93 -26.94
CA MET A 96 3.67 -11.82 -27.54
C MET A 96 5.03 -12.26 -28.11
N PRO A 97 5.53 -11.61 -29.18
CA PRO A 97 6.89 -11.81 -29.68
C PRO A 97 7.94 -11.58 -28.60
N GLN A 98 9.08 -12.25 -28.69
CA GLN A 98 10.23 -12.04 -27.80
C GLN A 98 10.94 -10.70 -28.10
N ASN A 99 11.75 -10.21 -27.15
CA ASN A 99 12.60 -9.01 -27.26
C ASN A 99 11.86 -7.66 -27.39
N LEU A 100 10.61 -7.59 -26.94
CA LEU A 100 9.90 -6.34 -26.71
C LEU A 100 10.30 -5.71 -25.36
N ARG A 101 9.76 -4.52 -25.07
CA ARG A 101 9.99 -3.85 -23.79
C ARG A 101 9.52 -4.75 -22.64
N GLN A 102 10.38 -4.93 -21.62
CA GLN A 102 10.12 -5.83 -20.49
C GLN A 102 8.78 -5.60 -19.78
N SER A 103 8.35 -4.35 -19.67
CA SER A 103 7.08 -4.00 -19.05
C SER A 103 5.85 -4.55 -19.77
N LEU A 104 5.95 -4.91 -21.06
CA LEU A 104 4.84 -5.50 -21.80
C LEU A 104 4.55 -6.93 -21.35
N TYR A 105 5.56 -7.67 -20.87
CA TYR A 105 5.40 -9.07 -20.45
C TYR A 105 4.86 -9.23 -19.03
N VAL A 106 4.54 -8.13 -18.34
CA VAL A 106 3.95 -8.16 -17.01
C VAL A 106 2.47 -8.50 -17.13
N LYS A 107 2.07 -9.65 -16.57
CA LYS A 107 0.68 -10.04 -16.47
C LYS A 107 0.09 -9.41 -15.22
N ASP A 108 -0.46 -8.21 -15.33
CA ASP A 108 -1.13 -7.53 -14.21
C ASP A 108 -2.39 -8.29 -13.79
N ASP A 109 -2.54 -8.54 -12.49
CA ASP A 109 -3.77 -9.02 -11.86
C ASP A 109 -3.93 -8.41 -10.46
N ASP A 110 -3.52 -7.13 -10.33
CA ASP A 110 -3.53 -6.38 -9.09
C ASP A 110 -4.75 -5.44 -9.02
N TYR A 111 -5.63 -5.70 -8.05
CA TYR A 111 -6.83 -4.88 -7.85
C TYR A 111 -6.52 -3.44 -7.45
N VAL A 112 -5.38 -3.20 -6.80
CA VAL A 112 -4.98 -1.84 -6.43
C VAL A 112 -4.58 -1.06 -7.67
N PHE A 113 -3.84 -1.68 -8.59
CA PHE A 113 -3.50 -1.05 -9.87
C PHE A 113 -4.73 -0.89 -10.77
N SER A 114 -5.66 -1.85 -10.75
CA SER A 114 -6.96 -1.70 -11.38
C SER A 114 -7.71 -0.47 -10.88
N PHE A 115 -7.75 -0.25 -9.56
CA PHE A 115 -8.38 0.92 -8.96
C PHE A 115 -7.71 2.26 -9.35
N VAL A 116 -6.36 2.31 -9.35
CA VAL A 116 -5.62 3.55 -9.62
C VAL A 116 -5.55 3.89 -11.10
N TYR A 117 -5.32 2.90 -11.95
CA TYR A 117 -4.97 3.09 -13.36
C TYR A 117 -6.05 2.61 -14.33
N GLY A 118 -7.11 1.95 -13.85
CA GLY A 118 -8.19 1.43 -14.70
C GLY A 118 -7.81 0.18 -15.48
N ASN A 119 -6.83 -0.59 -15.00
CA ASN A 119 -6.43 -1.84 -15.64
C ASN A 119 -7.50 -2.92 -15.47
N PHE A 120 -7.67 -3.76 -16.50
CA PHE A 120 -8.54 -4.94 -16.43
C PHE A 120 -7.79 -6.10 -15.78
N ILE A 121 -8.43 -6.72 -14.79
CA ILE A 121 -7.91 -7.88 -14.07
C ILE A 121 -8.93 -9.02 -14.12
N THR A 122 -8.47 -10.22 -13.84
CA THR A 122 -9.29 -11.44 -13.90
C THR A 122 -9.86 -11.83 -12.54
N LEU A 123 -9.24 -11.42 -11.42
CA LEU A 123 -9.62 -11.81 -10.05
C LEU A 123 -9.64 -13.34 -9.83
N THR A 124 -8.80 -14.09 -10.53
CA THR A 124 -8.79 -15.57 -10.49
C THR A 124 -7.54 -16.16 -9.82
N ASN A 125 -6.76 -15.33 -9.16
CA ASN A 125 -5.38 -15.61 -8.73
C ASN A 125 -5.24 -15.67 -7.21
#